data_AF-A0A7X3Y4H8-F1
#
_entry.id   AF-A0A7X3Y4H8-F1
#
_cell.length_a   1.000
_cell.length_b   1.000
_cell.length_c   1.000
_cell.angle_alpha   90.00
_cell.angle_beta   90.00
_cell.angle_gamma   90.00
#
_symmetry.space_group_name_H-M   'P 1'
#
loop_
_entity.id
_entity.type
_entity.pdbx_description
1 polymer ?
#
loop_
_entity_poly.entity_id
_entity_poly.type
_entity_poly.pdbx_seq_one_letter_code
_entity_poly.pdbx_strand_id
1 'polypeptide(L)'
;MASRLTNLSHITVSGKVFPPPQLFQNIPMLHRILEQVLEDWLRAVEPYQRQIENASSDSARLSAVTSGFAELQPSLLKSLFSYAFFFVAADNAYTSFYSELNRANNFSGLRLKHCKPPRETSFVRKVRMIRNIAIAHFPSKEADAIDAFAAMSWQPMALSWSNESHPDLEQLTFAPGRFRGTDAFGKSIQSQDFEVPGVKTMHYGHCLPYLDHYDEVCSSYLETLQAAMS
;
A
#
# COMPACT_ATOMS: atom_id res chain seq x y z
N MET A 1 -7.84 -11.74 -3.29
CA MET A 1 -9.26 -11.38 -3.29
C MET A 1 -9.63 -10.74 -4.62
N ALA A 2 -10.64 -11.25 -5.32
CA ALA A 2 -11.09 -10.64 -6.57
C ALA A 2 -11.95 -9.39 -6.28
N SER A 3 -11.66 -8.27 -6.94
CA SER A 3 -12.46 -7.03 -6.86
C SER A 3 -13.91 -7.29 -7.31
N ARG A 4 -14.90 -6.77 -6.57
CA ARG A 4 -16.33 -6.94 -6.90
C ARG A 4 -16.69 -6.28 -8.22
N LEU A 5 -15.91 -5.29 -8.65
CA LEU A 5 -16.10 -4.59 -9.92
C LEU A 5 -15.92 -5.50 -11.14
N THR A 6 -15.26 -6.67 -11.04
CA THR A 6 -15.06 -7.57 -12.20
C THR A 6 -16.35 -8.08 -12.81
N ASN A 7 -17.45 -8.09 -12.05
CA ASN A 7 -18.73 -8.63 -12.48
C ASN A 7 -19.74 -7.53 -12.85
N LEU A 8 -19.35 -6.26 -12.76
CA LEU A 8 -20.22 -5.13 -13.02
C LEU A 8 -19.94 -4.53 -14.40
N SER A 9 -20.99 -3.97 -14.99
CA SER A 9 -20.94 -3.27 -16.27
C SER A 9 -21.00 -1.76 -16.09
N HIS A 10 -20.59 -1.03 -17.12
CA HIS A 10 -20.75 0.41 -17.16
C HIS A 10 -22.23 0.80 -17.33
N ILE A 11 -22.58 2.01 -16.93
CA ILE A 11 -23.86 2.67 -17.20
C ILE A 11 -23.69 3.70 -18.31
N THR A 12 -24.77 3.94 -19.06
CA THR A 12 -24.80 4.98 -20.10
C THR A 12 -25.80 6.06 -19.73
N VAL A 13 -25.33 7.30 -19.64
CA VAL A 13 -26.16 8.48 -19.32
C VAL A 13 -26.02 9.49 -20.45
N SER A 14 -27.12 9.78 -21.16
CA SER A 14 -27.13 10.72 -22.28
C SER A 14 -26.06 10.43 -23.36
N GLY A 15 -25.87 9.14 -23.68
CA GLY A 15 -24.87 8.68 -24.67
C GLY A 15 -23.42 8.65 -24.17
N LYS A 16 -23.15 8.95 -22.89
CA LYS A 16 -21.82 8.85 -22.28
C LYS A 16 -21.72 7.66 -21.35
N VAL A 17 -20.59 6.96 -21.42
CA VAL A 17 -20.32 5.75 -20.63
C VAL A 17 -19.63 6.11 -19.30
N PHE A 18 -20.15 5.58 -18.19
CA PHE A 18 -19.62 5.78 -16.84
C PHE A 18 -19.58 4.48 -16.04
N PRO A 19 -18.55 4.26 -15.21
CA PRO A 19 -17.20 4.79 -15.35
C PRO A 19 -16.52 4.34 -16.66
N PRO A 20 -15.39 4.95 -17.06
CA PRO A 20 -14.61 4.49 -18.20
C PRO A 20 -14.27 2.99 -18.11
N PRO A 21 -14.42 2.20 -19.20
CA PRO A 21 -14.17 0.76 -19.18
C PRO A 21 -12.78 0.35 -18.68
N GLN A 22 -11.77 1.22 -18.85
CA GLN A 22 -10.41 0.98 -18.40
C GLN A 22 -10.33 0.84 -16.87
N LEU A 23 -11.19 1.52 -16.11
CA LEU A 23 -11.14 1.42 -14.65
C LEU A 23 -11.62 0.05 -14.15
N PHE A 24 -12.58 -0.58 -14.84
CA PHE A 24 -13.02 -1.95 -14.55
C PHE A 24 -11.93 -3.00 -14.82
N GLN A 25 -10.97 -2.70 -15.71
CA GLN A 25 -9.84 -3.59 -16.00
C GLN A 25 -8.65 -3.30 -15.08
N ASN A 26 -8.35 -2.02 -14.87
CA ASN A 26 -7.17 -1.59 -14.14
C ASN A 26 -7.26 -1.91 -12.64
N ILE A 27 -8.42 -1.70 -12.01
CA ILE A 27 -8.57 -1.92 -10.57
C ILE A 27 -8.31 -3.40 -10.20
N PRO A 28 -8.94 -4.41 -10.84
CA PRO A 28 -8.64 -5.81 -10.57
C PRO A 28 -7.20 -6.20 -10.91
N MET A 29 -6.63 -5.63 -11.98
CA MET A 29 -5.23 -5.86 -12.33
C MET A 29 -4.28 -5.35 -11.26
N LEU A 30 -4.53 -4.15 -10.70
CA LEU A 30 -3.72 -3.58 -9.63
C LEU A 30 -3.80 -4.41 -8.35
N HIS A 31 -4.98 -4.94 -8.00
CA HIS A 31 -5.13 -5.91 -6.91
C HIS A 31 -4.27 -7.16 -7.11
N ARG A 32 -4.30 -7.76 -8.32
CA ARG A 32 -3.45 -8.93 -8.64
C ARG A 32 -1.96 -8.60 -8.57
N ILE A 33 -1.55 -7.41 -9.00
CA ILE A 33 -0.15 -6.99 -8.89
C ILE A 33 0.27 -6.87 -7.43
N LEU A 34 -0.58 -6.32 -6.55
CA LEU A 34 -0.29 -6.24 -5.12
C LEU A 34 -0.12 -7.62 -4.48
N GLU A 35 -0.96 -8.58 -4.85
CA GLU A 35 -0.84 -9.98 -4.46
C GLU A 35 0.48 -10.59 -4.96
N GLN A 36 0.81 -10.37 -6.23
CA GLN A 36 2.05 -10.89 -6.82
C GLN A 36 3.29 -10.34 -6.10
N VAL A 37 3.31 -9.05 -5.75
CA VAL A 37 4.42 -8.43 -5.01
C VAL A 37 4.58 -9.08 -3.63
N LEU A 38 3.47 -9.42 -2.96
CA LEU A 38 3.51 -10.13 -1.69
C LEU A 38 4.01 -11.58 -1.87
N GLU A 39 3.50 -12.31 -2.85
CA GLU A 39 3.92 -13.68 -3.14
C GLU A 39 5.42 -13.76 -3.49
N ASP A 40 5.91 -12.81 -4.29
CA ASP A 40 7.32 -12.73 -4.65
C ASP A 40 8.20 -12.46 -3.43
N TRP A 41 7.73 -11.61 -2.51
CA TRP A 41 8.40 -11.40 -1.22
C TRP A 41 8.47 -12.69 -0.40
N LEU A 42 7.33 -13.38 -0.21
CA LEU A 42 7.26 -14.61 0.58
C LEU A 42 8.16 -15.70 -0.03
N ARG A 43 8.17 -15.84 -1.35
CA ARG A 43 9.04 -16.78 -2.08
C ARG A 43 10.53 -16.48 -1.88
N ALA A 44 10.90 -15.19 -1.82
CA ALA A 44 12.28 -14.79 -1.56
C ALA A 44 12.71 -15.12 -0.13
N VAL A 45 11.82 -14.93 0.84
CA VAL A 45 12.08 -15.16 2.27
C VAL A 45 12.17 -16.64 2.63
N GLU A 46 11.31 -17.47 2.03
CA GLU A 46 11.15 -18.89 2.35
C GLU A 46 12.47 -19.69 2.54
N PRO A 47 13.46 -19.65 1.63
CA PRO A 47 14.69 -20.42 1.81
C PRO A 47 15.47 -20.02 3.07
N TYR A 48 15.46 -18.74 3.44
CA TYR A 48 16.15 -18.25 4.64
C TYR A 48 15.35 -18.57 5.91
N GLN A 49 14.03 -18.47 5.83
CA GLN A 49 13.15 -18.86 6.94
C GLN A 49 13.34 -20.35 7.29
N ARG A 50 13.41 -21.22 6.28
CA ARG A 50 13.71 -22.65 6.48
C ARG A 50 15.08 -22.90 7.10
N GLN A 51 16.10 -22.07 6.83
CA GLN A 51 17.42 -22.21 7.47
C GLN A 51 17.36 -21.88 8.96
N ILE A 52 16.57 -20.87 9.34
CA ILE A 52 16.36 -20.49 10.74
C ILE A 52 15.62 -21.61 11.50
N GLU A 53 14.59 -22.17 10.88
CA GLU A 53 13.78 -23.25 11.45
C GLU A 53 14.57 -24.55 11.62
N ASN A 54 15.43 -24.90 10.66
CA ASN A 54 16.24 -26.11 10.68
C ASN A 54 17.56 -25.96 11.45
N ALA A 55 17.83 -24.80 12.05
CA ALA A 55 19.08 -24.55 12.76
C ALA A 55 19.20 -25.45 14.01
N SER A 56 20.29 -26.22 14.08
CA SER A 56 20.56 -27.20 15.14
C SER A 56 20.98 -26.58 16.49
N SER A 57 21.27 -25.28 16.53
CA SER A 57 21.66 -24.53 17.73
C SER A 57 21.29 -23.06 17.63
N ASP A 58 21.25 -22.36 18.76
CA ASP A 58 20.96 -20.92 18.80
C ASP A 58 22.02 -20.09 18.07
N SER A 59 23.30 -20.50 18.11
CA SER A 59 24.37 -19.84 17.35
C SER A 59 24.18 -20.01 15.83
N ALA A 60 23.78 -21.21 15.38
CA ALA A 60 23.49 -21.44 13.97
C ALA A 60 22.25 -20.64 13.53
N ARG A 61 21.24 -20.54 14.41
CA ARG A 61 20.03 -19.75 14.16
C ARG A 61 20.36 -18.27 14.01
N LEU A 62 21.14 -17.70 14.93
CA LEU A 62 21.57 -16.30 14.87
C LEU A 62 22.36 -16.00 13.59
N SER A 63 23.24 -16.92 13.19
CA SER A 63 23.98 -16.80 11.93
C SER A 63 23.04 -16.83 10.72
N ALA A 64 22.07 -17.75 10.68
CA ALA A 64 21.09 -17.86 9.60
C ALA A 64 20.22 -16.60 9.49
N VAL A 65 19.79 -16.07 10.64
CA VAL A 65 19.06 -14.80 10.74
C VAL A 65 19.87 -13.64 10.13
N THR A 66 21.12 -13.50 10.54
CA THR A 66 21.99 -12.39 10.11
C THR A 66 22.28 -12.46 8.62
N SER A 67 22.60 -13.66 8.11
CA SER A 67 22.83 -13.89 6.68
C SER A 67 21.56 -13.65 5.86
N GLY A 68 20.42 -14.21 6.29
CA GLY A 68 19.14 -14.00 5.61
C GLY A 68 18.76 -12.53 5.54
N PHE A 69 19.00 -11.78 6.61
CA PHE A 69 18.75 -10.35 6.63
C PHE A 69 19.60 -9.57 5.61
N ALA A 70 20.91 -9.82 5.57
CA ALA A 70 21.81 -9.16 4.62
C ALA A 70 21.45 -9.45 3.16
N GLU A 71 21.10 -10.71 2.87
CA GLU A 71 20.75 -11.15 1.52
C GLU A 71 19.35 -10.69 1.07
N LEU A 72 18.39 -10.59 1.99
CA LEU A 72 17.01 -10.21 1.68
C LEU A 72 16.79 -8.71 1.56
N GLN A 73 17.72 -7.88 2.04
CA GLN A 73 17.57 -6.42 2.06
C GLN A 73 17.20 -5.82 0.68
N PRO A 74 17.86 -6.16 -0.44
CA PRO A 74 17.47 -5.65 -1.76
C PRO A 74 16.06 -6.09 -2.18
N SER A 75 15.70 -7.35 -1.91
CA SER A 75 14.38 -7.90 -2.21
C SER A 75 13.29 -7.24 -1.39
N LEU A 76 13.54 -6.98 -0.10
CA LEU A 76 12.61 -6.29 0.79
C LEU A 76 12.34 -4.87 0.31
N LEU A 77 13.38 -4.11 -0.03
CA LEU A 77 13.24 -2.74 -0.55
C LEU A 77 12.46 -2.72 -1.88
N LYS A 78 12.80 -3.63 -2.80
CA LYS A 78 12.09 -3.77 -4.08
C LYS A 78 10.61 -4.06 -3.87
N SER A 79 10.28 -5.00 -2.98
CA SER A 79 8.90 -5.37 -2.69
C SER A 79 8.15 -4.23 -2.01
N LEU A 80 8.76 -3.55 -1.03
CA LEU A 80 8.17 -2.40 -0.36
C LEU A 80 7.81 -1.28 -1.35
N PHE A 81 8.75 -0.89 -2.22
CA PHE A 81 8.56 0.23 -3.14
C PHE A 81 7.55 -0.12 -4.24
N SER A 82 7.63 -1.34 -4.77
CA SER A 82 6.65 -1.84 -5.75
C SER A 82 5.27 -1.86 -5.13
N TYR A 83 5.14 -2.39 -3.90
CA TYR A 83 3.88 -2.44 -3.18
C TYR A 83 3.29 -1.04 -2.96
N ALA A 84 4.09 -0.10 -2.44
CA ALA A 84 3.66 1.27 -2.21
C ALA A 84 3.21 1.97 -3.51
N PHE A 85 3.95 1.76 -4.60
CA PHE A 85 3.58 2.31 -5.91
C PHE A 85 2.23 1.81 -6.40
N PHE A 86 2.04 0.49 -6.47
CA PHE A 86 0.81 -0.10 -6.99
C PHE A 86 -0.38 0.13 -6.07
N PHE A 87 -0.16 0.22 -4.75
CA PHE A 87 -1.21 0.55 -3.79
C PHE A 87 -1.75 1.96 -4.05
N VAL A 88 -0.86 2.95 -4.21
CA VAL A 88 -1.27 4.33 -4.51
C VAL A 88 -1.94 4.43 -5.89
N ALA A 89 -1.50 3.64 -6.87
CA ALA A 89 -2.18 3.56 -8.17
C ALA A 89 -3.60 3.00 -8.02
N ALA A 90 -3.80 1.96 -7.20
CA ALA A 90 -5.12 1.37 -6.94
C ALA A 90 -6.06 2.38 -6.26
N ASP A 91 -5.59 3.04 -5.21
CA ASP A 91 -6.36 4.06 -4.50
C ASP A 91 -6.75 5.24 -5.41
N ASN A 92 -5.85 5.70 -6.29
CA ASN A 92 -6.16 6.73 -7.28
C ASN A 92 -7.20 6.26 -8.32
N ALA A 93 -7.13 4.99 -8.74
CA ALA A 93 -8.10 4.40 -9.67
C ALA A 93 -9.50 4.33 -9.04
N TYR A 94 -9.59 3.93 -7.76
CA TYR A 94 -10.83 3.94 -6.99
C TYR A 94 -11.41 5.35 -6.80
N THR A 95 -10.55 6.32 -6.49
CA THR A 95 -10.94 7.75 -6.41
C THR A 95 -11.54 8.25 -7.71
N SER A 96 -10.92 7.89 -8.83
CA SER A 96 -11.40 8.24 -10.17
C SER A 96 -12.74 7.55 -10.47
N PHE A 97 -12.86 6.26 -10.15
CA PHE A 97 -14.10 5.48 -10.34
C PHE A 97 -15.27 6.11 -9.59
N TYR A 98 -15.09 6.41 -8.30
CA TYR A 98 -16.10 7.05 -7.46
C TYR A 98 -16.50 8.43 -7.98
N SER A 99 -15.53 9.22 -8.47
CA SER A 99 -15.80 10.53 -9.06
C SER A 99 -16.66 10.43 -10.33
N GLU A 100 -16.44 9.41 -11.15
CA GLU A 100 -17.25 9.16 -12.34
C GLU A 100 -18.67 8.66 -11.99
N LEU A 101 -18.84 7.89 -10.92
CA LEU A 101 -20.18 7.54 -10.40
C LEU A 101 -20.94 8.77 -9.90
N ASN A 102 -20.28 9.66 -9.14
CA ASN A 102 -20.88 10.93 -8.72
C ASN A 102 -21.28 11.78 -9.91
N ARG A 103 -20.42 11.82 -10.94
CA ARG A 103 -20.71 12.51 -12.18
C ARG A 103 -21.97 11.93 -12.84
N ALA A 104 -22.06 10.61 -12.99
CA ALA A 104 -23.23 9.95 -13.54
C ALA A 104 -24.52 10.25 -12.75
N ASN A 105 -24.48 10.17 -11.41
CA ASN A 105 -25.61 10.50 -10.53
C ASN A 105 -26.10 11.95 -10.68
N ASN A 106 -25.17 12.88 -10.87
CA ASN A 106 -25.49 14.28 -11.09
C ASN A 106 -26.04 14.53 -12.50
N PHE A 107 -25.44 13.91 -13.53
CA PHE A 107 -25.89 14.02 -14.92
C PHE A 107 -27.27 13.42 -15.14
N SER A 108 -27.60 12.34 -14.45
CA SER A 108 -28.91 11.69 -14.53
C SER A 108 -30.00 12.40 -13.71
N GLY A 109 -29.63 13.33 -12.85
CA GLY A 109 -30.56 14.05 -11.97
C GLY A 109 -31.17 13.19 -10.85
N LEU A 110 -30.71 11.94 -10.67
CA LEU A 110 -31.28 10.99 -9.70
C LEU A 110 -31.04 11.40 -8.25
N ARG A 111 -29.93 12.12 -7.96
CA ARG A 111 -29.55 12.58 -6.61
C ARG A 111 -29.59 11.45 -5.57
N LEU A 112 -29.14 10.26 -5.96
CA LEU A 112 -29.14 9.08 -5.08
C LEU A 112 -28.26 9.34 -3.85
N LYS A 113 -28.71 8.86 -2.69
CA LYS A 113 -27.86 8.79 -1.50
C LYS A 113 -26.88 7.64 -1.67
N HIS A 114 -25.62 7.87 -1.29
CA HIS A 114 -24.55 6.89 -1.42
C HIS A 114 -23.55 7.02 -0.28
N CYS A 115 -22.79 5.96 -0.03
CA CYS A 115 -21.71 5.95 0.95
C CYS A 115 -20.55 6.85 0.50
N LYS A 116 -19.79 7.35 1.48
CA LYS A 116 -18.55 8.11 1.24
C LYS A 116 -17.38 7.13 1.12
N PRO A 117 -16.35 7.47 0.32
CA PRO A 117 -15.13 6.67 0.27
C PRO A 117 -14.45 6.63 1.66
N PRO A 118 -13.63 5.60 1.93
CA PRO A 118 -12.84 5.54 3.16
C PRO A 118 -12.02 6.82 3.34
N ARG A 119 -11.88 7.27 4.59
CA ARG A 119 -10.96 8.37 4.91
C ARG A 119 -9.53 7.86 4.88
N GLU A 120 -8.63 8.69 4.38
CA GLU A 120 -7.19 8.42 4.45
C GLU A 120 -6.76 8.23 5.91
N THR A 121 -6.19 7.06 6.22
CA THR A 121 -5.62 6.78 7.53
C THR A 121 -4.18 7.30 7.62
N SER A 122 -3.66 7.43 8.85
CA SER A 122 -2.24 7.75 9.06
C SER A 122 -1.32 6.77 8.32
N PHE A 123 -1.71 5.50 8.23
CA PHE A 123 -0.95 4.47 7.54
C PHE A 123 -0.95 4.65 6.01
N VAL A 124 -2.11 4.90 5.41
CA VAL A 124 -2.22 5.16 3.96
C VAL A 124 -1.34 6.36 3.57
N ARG A 125 -1.32 7.40 4.41
CA ARG A 125 -0.42 8.54 4.23
C ARG A 125 1.05 8.15 4.23
N LYS A 126 1.49 7.30 5.16
CA LYS A 126 2.86 6.76 5.17
C LYS A 126 3.19 6.02 3.88
N VAL A 127 2.30 5.16 3.37
CA VAL A 127 2.52 4.44 2.11
C VAL A 127 2.67 5.39 0.92
N ARG A 128 1.89 6.47 0.87
CA ARG A 128 2.08 7.53 -0.14
C ARG A 128 3.43 8.22 0.00
N MET A 129 3.86 8.52 1.22
CA MET A 129 5.18 9.10 1.46
C MET A 129 6.29 8.16 0.95
N ILE A 130 6.21 6.86 1.24
CA ILE A 130 7.16 5.86 0.73
C ILE A 130 7.22 5.90 -0.80
N ARG A 131 6.08 5.90 -1.48
CA ARG A 131 6.02 6.02 -2.94
C ARG A 131 6.68 7.30 -3.45
N ASN A 132 6.41 8.43 -2.79
CA ASN A 132 6.91 9.74 -3.21
C ASN A 132 8.42 9.89 -3.02
N ILE A 133 8.96 9.18 -2.05
CA ILE A 133 10.38 9.19 -1.69
C ILE A 133 11.17 8.17 -2.50
N ALA A 134 10.63 6.96 -2.70
CA ALA A 134 11.33 5.84 -3.34
C ALA A 134 11.52 6.01 -4.86
N ILE A 135 10.62 6.74 -5.52
CA ILE A 135 10.75 7.04 -6.95
C ILE A 135 11.47 8.39 -7.06
N ALA A 136 12.78 8.34 -7.22
CA ALA A 136 13.56 9.49 -7.65
C ALA A 136 13.04 9.94 -9.03
N HIS A 137 12.19 11.00 -9.04
CA HIS A 137 11.69 11.85 -10.14
C HIS A 137 10.21 12.17 -9.84
N PHE A 138 9.67 13.39 -9.87
CA PHE A 138 9.92 14.67 -10.53
C PHE A 138 9.04 15.73 -9.76
N PRO A 139 9.04 17.05 -10.04
CA PRO A 139 8.73 18.13 -9.09
C PRO A 139 7.24 18.27 -8.71
N SER A 140 6.66 17.25 -8.08
CA SER A 140 5.37 17.39 -7.42
C SER A 140 5.63 17.80 -5.96
N LYS A 141 5.52 19.11 -5.72
CA LYS A 141 5.41 19.78 -4.40
C LYS A 141 6.13 19.08 -3.24
N GLU A 142 7.32 19.57 -2.94
CA GLU A 142 7.85 19.68 -1.57
C GLU A 142 7.71 18.41 -0.71
N ALA A 143 8.47 17.36 -1.03
CA ALA A 143 8.90 16.50 0.06
C ALA A 143 9.83 17.35 0.93
N ASP A 144 9.46 17.58 2.20
CA ASP A 144 10.29 18.34 3.13
C ASP A 144 11.69 17.74 3.16
N ALA A 145 12.73 18.59 3.10
CA ALA A 145 14.12 18.13 3.02
C ALA A 145 14.50 17.18 4.17
N ILE A 146 13.85 17.34 5.33
CA ILE A 146 14.04 16.46 6.49
C ILE A 146 13.41 15.07 6.30
N ASP A 147 12.30 14.96 5.58
CA ASP A 147 11.65 13.70 5.26
C ASP A 147 12.43 12.95 4.16
N ALA A 148 13.01 13.68 3.20
CA ALA A 148 13.93 13.11 2.21
C ALA A 148 15.21 12.55 2.87
N PHE A 149 15.81 13.31 3.80
CA PHE A 149 16.97 12.86 4.56
C PHE A 149 16.64 11.65 5.46
N ALA A 150 15.48 11.66 6.10
CA ALA A 150 15.00 10.56 6.93
C ALA A 150 14.88 9.26 6.13
N ALA A 151 14.41 9.36 4.89
CA ALA A 151 14.30 8.21 4.01
C ALA A 151 15.61 7.70 3.43
N MET A 152 16.58 8.58 3.15
CA MET A 152 17.93 8.14 2.77
C MET A 152 18.66 7.45 3.91
N SER A 153 18.17 7.64 5.15
CA SER A 153 18.68 6.97 6.35
C SER A 153 17.90 5.71 6.71
N TRP A 154 17.00 5.24 5.83
CA TRP A 154 16.31 3.97 6.02
C TRP A 154 17.30 2.81 6.02
N GLN A 155 17.58 2.33 7.22
CA GLN A 155 18.22 1.04 7.41
C GLN A 155 17.13 0.05 7.81
N PRO A 156 16.95 -1.06 7.06
CA PRO A 156 16.27 -2.20 7.65
C PRO A 156 17.10 -2.55 8.89
N MET A 157 16.46 -2.74 10.04
CA MET A 157 17.22 -3.02 11.27
C MET A 157 16.51 -3.89 12.30
N ALA A 158 15.22 -4.17 12.18
CA ALA A 158 14.49 -4.86 13.25
C ALA A 158 13.76 -6.12 12.77
N LEU A 159 14.25 -7.25 13.27
CA LEU A 159 13.40 -8.41 13.53
C LEU A 159 12.66 -8.14 14.83
N SER A 160 11.35 -8.35 14.86
CA SER A 160 10.62 -8.38 16.13
C SER A 160 11.06 -9.62 16.91
N TRP A 161 12.08 -9.47 17.75
CA TRP A 161 12.44 -10.48 18.74
C TRP A 161 11.46 -10.37 19.90
N SER A 162 10.35 -11.10 19.85
CA SER A 162 9.66 -11.42 21.09
C SER A 162 10.35 -12.65 21.71
N ASN A 163 10.61 -12.63 23.02
CA ASN A 163 11.36 -13.67 23.74
C ASN A 163 10.75 -15.09 23.62
N GLU A 164 9.56 -15.22 23.04
CA GLU A 164 8.78 -16.45 22.94
C GLU A 164 8.52 -16.92 21.50
N SER A 165 8.90 -16.13 20.48
CA SER A 165 8.66 -16.46 19.07
C SER A 165 9.94 -16.75 18.31
N HIS A 166 9.94 -17.81 17.50
CA HIS A 166 10.98 -18.03 16.48
C HIS A 166 11.11 -16.76 15.59
N PRO A 167 12.34 -16.39 15.18
CA PRO A 167 12.52 -15.25 14.27
C PRO A 167 11.73 -15.47 12.97
N ASP A 168 10.88 -14.50 12.64
CA ASP A 168 10.06 -14.50 11.42
C ASP A 168 10.58 -13.42 10.46
N LEU A 169 11.26 -13.87 9.40
CA LEU A 169 11.78 -12.98 8.36
C LEU A 169 10.66 -12.37 7.50
N GLU A 170 9.44 -12.91 7.51
CA GLU A 170 8.31 -12.31 6.78
C GLU A 170 7.85 -11.00 7.45
N GLN A 171 8.19 -10.83 8.73
CA GLN A 171 7.82 -9.70 9.58
C GLN A 171 8.94 -8.66 9.72
N LEU A 172 9.94 -8.69 8.85
CA LEU A 172 11.02 -7.70 8.85
C LEU A 172 10.45 -6.28 8.79
N THR A 173 10.86 -5.45 9.75
CA THR A 173 10.43 -4.05 9.86
C THR A 173 11.59 -3.10 9.60
N PHE A 174 11.25 -1.91 9.10
CA PHE A 174 12.17 -0.80 9.03
C PHE A 174 12.16 -0.08 10.37
N ALA A 175 13.33 0.24 10.92
CA ALA A 175 13.43 0.87 12.23
C ALA A 175 12.74 2.25 12.23
N PRO A 176 12.14 2.66 13.36
CA PRO A 176 11.58 4.00 13.50
C PRO A 176 12.70 5.04 13.34
N GLY A 177 12.66 5.79 12.25
CA GLY A 177 13.54 6.94 12.02
C GLY A 177 12.76 8.23 12.20
N ARG A 178 12.78 8.82 13.40
CA ARG A 178 12.37 10.21 13.59
C ARG A 178 13.62 11.08 13.58
N PHE A 179 13.81 11.83 12.50
CA PHE A 179 14.89 12.78 12.40
C PHE A 179 14.45 14.10 13.03
N ARG A 180 15.31 14.65 13.88
CA ARG A 180 15.16 16.01 14.40
C ARG A 180 16.26 16.86 13.80
N GLY A 181 15.88 18.01 13.28
CA GLY A 181 16.79 19.01 12.74
C GLY A 181 16.37 20.40 13.15
N THR A 182 17.13 21.38 12.68
CA THR A 182 16.82 22.80 12.83
C THR A 182 16.80 23.40 11.43
N ASP A 183 15.77 24.19 11.11
CA ASP A 183 15.70 24.90 9.85
C ASP A 183 16.71 26.08 9.79
N ALA A 184 16.74 26.78 8.66
CA ALA A 184 17.63 27.93 8.46
C ALA A 184 17.39 29.10 9.44
N PHE A 185 16.29 29.09 10.19
CA PHE A 185 15.90 30.10 11.17
C PHE A 185 16.02 29.59 12.62
N GLY A 186 16.60 28.41 12.82
CA GLY A 186 16.79 27.83 14.15
C GLY A 186 15.52 27.22 14.75
N LYS A 187 14.47 26.99 13.96
CA LYS A 187 13.25 26.30 14.42
C LYS A 187 13.45 24.79 14.36
N SER A 188 13.09 24.11 15.44
CA SER A 188 13.07 22.65 15.48
C SER A 188 12.09 22.11 14.45
N ILE A 189 12.60 21.28 13.54
CA ILE A 189 11.84 20.50 12.56
C ILE A 189 12.00 19.01 12.89
N GLN A 190 10.91 18.27 12.79
CA GLN A 190 10.89 16.85 13.10
C GLN A 190 10.24 16.10 11.94
N SER A 191 10.92 15.08 11.44
CA SER A 191 10.35 14.19 10.43
C SER A 191 9.17 13.40 11.00
N GLN A 192 8.27 12.96 10.14
CA GLN A 192 7.24 12.02 10.57
C GLN A 192 7.88 10.68 10.96
N ASP A 193 7.14 9.89 11.74
CA ASP A 193 7.56 8.53 12.10
C ASP A 193 7.50 7.61 10.88
N PHE A 194 8.66 7.23 10.35
CA PHE A 194 8.79 6.36 9.20
C PHE A 194 8.85 4.88 9.55
N GLU A 195 8.44 4.45 10.75
CA GLU A 195 8.24 3.02 10.99
C GLU A 195 7.23 2.46 9.98
N VAL A 196 7.69 1.49 9.20
CA VAL A 196 6.89 0.74 8.23
C VAL A 196 6.99 -0.75 8.59
N PRO A 197 5.85 -1.43 8.80
CA PRO A 197 5.86 -2.86 9.03
C PRO A 197 6.26 -3.60 7.74
N GLY A 198 6.62 -4.88 7.86
CA GLY A 198 6.93 -5.72 6.70
C GLY A 198 5.77 -5.80 5.69
N VAL A 199 6.08 -6.13 4.43
CA VAL A 199 5.14 -6.12 3.30
C VAL A 199 3.85 -6.92 3.59
N LYS A 200 3.97 -8.06 4.27
CA LYS A 200 2.83 -8.90 4.68
C LYS A 200 1.87 -8.17 5.61
N THR A 201 2.40 -7.52 6.65
CA THR A 201 1.62 -6.76 7.63
C THR A 201 1.05 -5.49 7.02
N MET A 202 1.78 -4.82 6.12
CA MET A 202 1.22 -3.73 5.32
C MET A 202 0.00 -4.19 4.52
N HIS A 203 0.12 -5.33 3.82
CA HIS A 203 -0.93 -5.86 2.95
C HIS A 203 -2.18 -6.22 3.74
N TYR A 204 -2.08 -7.19 4.66
CA TYR A 204 -3.26 -7.71 5.37
C TYR A 204 -3.75 -6.82 6.50
N GLY A 205 -2.85 -6.09 7.19
CA GLY A 205 -3.21 -5.31 8.36
C GLY A 205 -3.81 -3.94 8.05
N HIS A 206 -3.48 -3.36 6.89
CA HIS A 206 -3.80 -1.96 6.63
C HIS A 206 -4.30 -1.68 5.20
N CYS A 207 -3.58 -2.13 4.18
CA CYS A 207 -3.82 -1.71 2.80
C CYS A 207 -5.00 -2.47 2.16
N LEU A 208 -5.04 -3.80 2.29
CA LEU A 208 -6.12 -4.60 1.72
C LEU A 208 -7.49 -4.25 2.34
N PRO A 209 -7.66 -4.16 3.68
CA PRO A 209 -8.93 -3.75 4.27
C PRO A 209 -9.41 -2.37 3.80
N TYR A 210 -8.48 -1.43 3.60
CA TYR A 210 -8.79 -0.11 3.08
C TYR A 210 -9.29 -0.16 1.62
N LEU A 211 -8.60 -0.92 0.75
CA LEU A 211 -9.01 -1.09 -0.65
C LEU A 211 -10.32 -1.88 -0.77
N ASP A 212 -10.55 -2.87 0.09
CA ASP A 212 -11.78 -3.67 0.12
C ASP A 212 -12.99 -2.81 0.50
N HIS A 213 -12.84 -1.92 1.49
CA HIS A 213 -13.89 -0.97 1.81
C HIS A 213 -14.18 -0.02 0.65
N TYR A 214 -13.15 0.39 -0.08
CA TYR A 214 -13.31 1.22 -1.27
C TYR A 214 -14.07 0.46 -2.39
N ASP A 215 -13.66 -0.78 -2.65
CA ASP A 215 -14.30 -1.68 -3.61
C ASP A 215 -15.79 -1.88 -3.32
N GLU A 216 -16.15 -2.11 -2.05
CA GLU A 216 -17.53 -2.21 -1.58
C GLU A 216 -18.32 -0.92 -1.83
N VAL A 217 -17.78 0.24 -1.45
CA VAL A 217 -18.43 1.55 -1.65
C VAL A 217 -18.68 1.83 -3.13
N CYS A 218 -17.69 1.58 -4.00
CA CYS A 218 -17.82 1.80 -5.43
C CYS A 218 -18.81 0.82 -6.09
N SER A 219 -18.74 -0.46 -5.72
CA SER A 219 -19.61 -1.49 -6.29
C SER A 219 -21.07 -1.23 -5.90
N SER A 220 -21.35 -1.01 -4.62
CA SER A 220 -22.69 -0.72 -4.12
C SER A 220 -23.26 0.56 -4.76
N TYR A 221 -22.43 1.58 -4.95
CA TYR A 221 -22.88 2.81 -5.58
C TYR A 221 -23.22 2.61 -7.06
N LEU A 222 -22.40 1.86 -7.81
CA LEU A 222 -22.69 1.50 -9.19
C LEU A 222 -23.97 0.67 -9.33
N GLU A 223 -24.14 -0.36 -8.50
CA GLU A 223 -25.36 -1.19 -8.49
C GLU A 223 -26.61 -0.36 -8.20
N THR A 224 -26.53 0.58 -7.26
CA THR A 224 -27.63 1.49 -6.93
C THR A 224 -27.98 2.38 -8.12
N LEU A 225 -26.98 2.90 -8.85
CA LEU A 225 -27.19 3.68 -10.06
C LEU A 225 -27.81 2.85 -11.19
N GLN A 226 -27.33 1.63 -11.40
CA GLN A 226 -27.88 0.70 -12.40
C GLN A 226 -29.35 0.38 -12.13
N ALA A 227 -29.68 0.06 -10.89
CA ALA A 227 -31.05 -0.25 -10.48
C ALA A 227 -31.99 0.95 -10.64
N ALA A 228 -31.52 2.18 -10.38
CA ALA A 228 -32.31 3.39 -10.54
C ALA A 228 -32.49 3.84 -12.00
N MET A 229 -31.66 3.33 -12.91
CA MET A 229 -31.69 3.64 -14.35
C MET A 229 -32.39 2.56 -15.19
N SER A 230 -32.68 1.41 -14.59
CA SER A 230 -33.44 0.32 -15.22
C SER A 230 -34.93 0.57 -15.10
#